data_AF-A0A7Z1R2R9-F1
#
_entry.id   AF-A0A7Z1R2R9-F1
#
_cell.length_a   1.000
_cell.length_b   1.000
_cell.length_c   1.000
_cell.angle_alpha   90.00
_cell.angle_beta   90.00
_cell.angle_gamma   90.00
#
_symmetry.space_group_name_H-M   'P 1'
#
loop_
_entity.id
_entity.type
_entity.pdbx_description
1 polymer ?
#
loop_
_entity_poly.entity_id
_entity_poly.type
_entity_poly.pdbx_seq_one_letter_code
_entity_poly.pdbx_strand_id
1 'polypeptide(L)'
;MTADRSYRQLAGLLLLTSILPMPFLYIVMPAFWLVAAAVATLLVVRPGRSLRLSPLLQNGLAIVIVAAVVAAGGARLGPLRPLGHLLLLLAAVRAVQVADRRSFLRALPLLALVWVVSLTASTHITVLAYFAGSAAVWWWAGMQIQLLGVTGAGGRVRVRHAAVAALAALMLSVPVFLVLPRLRSPWIAGRGSLHSVTGFSSRVELAGIGSIARSQERALVLRSPAGRAIRPEWTRLRATAYERVTVASWAPRSADRRSRPQVGTIRLTDTPAGGGAPVELEVLLDRPDEYLFLPEGTVAVEVDRPVRIDPAGGLVLQSDGGGPLAYTVWVAAGAAPLRADPPQRGGPRFEPRPEVRALAERITRGLESDEARARAVEAHLQSGYAYSMSGMGRIGPDPVTWFLLRSRSGHCEYFAGGMVVLLDAIGVPARMVGGYSGGIVSAGGDELTVHEANAHAWVEVWLGPERGWRSFDPTPAANVPGLSVGHVRDRIRFAWEWLQASWDRYVLTFGMAEQMDLLAVLGDRIVAPLLAYWRQVAVVLVAAA
;
A
#
# COMPACT_ATOMS: atom_id res chain seq x y z
N MET A 1 -15.08 5.42 49.36
CA MET A 1 -13.70 5.10 48.93
C MET A 1 -12.77 6.16 49.52
N THR A 2 -11.73 5.77 50.27
CA THR A 2 -10.73 6.75 50.74
C THR A 2 -9.96 7.29 49.53
N ALA A 3 -9.56 8.58 49.55
CA ALA A 3 -8.86 9.23 48.44
C ALA A 3 -7.63 8.42 47.95
N ASP A 4 -6.92 7.79 48.88
CA ASP A 4 -5.74 6.96 48.62
C ASP A 4 -6.02 5.66 47.86
N ARG A 5 -7.23 5.09 47.97
CA ARG A 5 -7.63 3.95 47.13
C ARG A 5 -7.90 4.41 45.70
N SER A 6 -8.49 5.60 45.54
CA SER A 6 -8.79 6.17 44.22
C SER A 6 -7.51 6.44 43.42
N TYR A 7 -6.46 7.00 44.03
CA TYR A 7 -5.19 7.27 43.32
C TYR A 7 -4.50 6.00 42.80
N ARG A 8 -4.56 4.89 43.55
CA ARG A 8 -3.99 3.61 43.12
C ARG A 8 -4.76 2.98 41.97
N GLN A 9 -6.10 2.99 42.03
CA GLN A 9 -6.91 2.52 40.91
C GLN A 9 -6.64 3.35 39.65
N LEU A 10 -6.53 4.68 39.79
CA LEU A 10 -6.18 5.56 38.67
C LEU A 10 -4.80 5.22 38.10
N ALA A 11 -3.77 5.04 38.93
CA ALA A 11 -2.44 4.66 38.45
C ALA A 11 -2.45 3.31 37.70
N GLY A 12 -3.23 2.33 38.19
CA GLY A 12 -3.43 1.05 37.51
C GLY A 12 -4.12 1.19 36.15
N LEU A 13 -5.19 2.00 36.06
CA LEU A 13 -5.90 2.25 34.80
C LEU A 13 -5.02 2.98 33.76
N LEU A 14 -4.24 3.98 34.20
CA LEU A 14 -3.30 4.69 33.33
C LEU A 14 -2.20 3.75 32.82
N LEU A 15 -1.68 2.87 33.68
CA LEU A 15 -0.68 1.89 33.26
C LEU A 15 -1.25 0.85 32.29
N LEU A 16 -2.47 0.33 32.52
CA LEU A 16 -3.15 -0.61 31.61
C LEU A 16 -3.32 0.00 30.20
N THR A 17 -3.81 1.23 30.13
CA THR A 17 -4.00 1.92 28.85
C THR A 17 -2.70 2.24 28.14
N SER A 18 -1.60 2.42 28.89
CA SER A 18 -0.25 2.61 28.33
C SER A 18 0.37 1.33 27.76
N ILE A 19 -0.08 0.16 28.23
CA ILE A 19 0.41 -1.16 27.80
C ILE A 19 -0.37 -1.71 26.61
N LEU A 20 -1.61 -1.25 26.41
CA LEU A 20 -2.50 -1.74 25.36
C LEU A 20 -1.86 -1.85 23.95
N PRO A 21 -0.98 -0.93 23.51
CA PRO A 21 -0.31 -1.04 22.21
C PRO A 21 0.85 -2.06 22.17
N MET A 22 1.43 -2.43 23.32
CA MET A 22 2.68 -3.19 23.42
C MET A 22 2.70 -4.54 22.67
N PRO A 23 1.61 -5.34 22.64
CA PRO A 23 1.59 -6.58 21.86
C PRO A 23 1.81 -6.37 20.36
N PHE A 24 1.51 -5.17 19.84
CA PHE A 24 1.59 -4.84 18.42
C PHE A 24 2.89 -4.13 18.02
N LEU A 25 3.65 -3.62 19.00
CA LEU A 25 4.82 -2.76 18.76
C LEU A 25 6.13 -3.54 18.55
N TYR A 26 6.26 -4.74 19.13
CA TYR A 26 7.52 -5.51 19.15
C TYR A 26 8.75 -4.75 19.69
N ILE A 27 8.54 -3.62 20.38
CA ILE A 27 9.58 -2.82 21.05
C ILE A 27 9.88 -3.39 22.43
N VAL A 28 8.85 -3.86 23.13
CA VAL A 28 8.95 -4.47 24.45
C VAL A 28 8.56 -5.94 24.34
N MET A 29 9.38 -6.80 24.94
CA MET A 29 9.13 -8.25 24.93
C MET A 29 7.91 -8.61 25.78
N PRO A 30 7.16 -9.68 25.42
CA PRO A 30 6.01 -10.17 26.17
C PRO A 30 6.21 -10.25 27.68
N ALA A 31 7.33 -10.81 28.14
CA ALA A 31 7.63 -10.97 29.55
C ALA A 31 7.55 -9.65 30.35
N PHE A 32 7.98 -8.52 29.77
CA PHE A 32 8.05 -7.25 30.48
C PHE A 32 6.71 -6.54 30.54
N TRP A 33 5.96 -6.51 29.43
CA TRP A 33 4.65 -5.88 29.44
C TRP A 33 3.59 -6.73 30.15
N LEU A 34 3.77 -8.06 30.21
CA LEU A 34 2.94 -8.93 31.07
C LEU A 34 3.13 -8.64 32.56
N VAL A 35 4.38 -8.41 33.01
CA VAL A 35 4.66 -7.99 34.39
C VAL A 35 3.98 -6.66 34.70
N ALA A 36 4.12 -5.68 33.82
CA ALA A 36 3.47 -4.38 34.00
C ALA A 36 1.94 -4.50 33.97
N ALA A 37 1.37 -5.37 33.12
CA ALA A 37 -0.07 -5.61 33.05
C ALA A 37 -0.59 -6.28 34.32
N ALA A 38 0.15 -7.24 34.88
CA ALA A 38 -0.18 -7.89 36.15
C ALA A 38 -0.21 -6.88 37.31
N VAL A 39 0.82 -6.02 37.38
CA VAL A 39 0.88 -4.91 38.35
C VAL A 39 -0.31 -3.96 38.17
N ALA A 40 -0.58 -3.54 36.94
CA ALA A 40 -1.66 -2.60 36.64
C ALA A 40 -3.03 -3.19 37.02
N THR A 41 -3.26 -4.46 36.69
CA THR A 41 -4.49 -5.21 37.04
C THR A 41 -4.66 -5.33 38.55
N LEU A 42 -3.58 -5.65 39.27
CA LEU A 42 -3.60 -5.73 40.73
C LEU A 42 -4.00 -4.40 41.37
N LEU A 43 -3.48 -3.28 40.85
CA LEU A 43 -3.81 -1.94 41.34
C LEU A 43 -5.27 -1.56 41.10
N VAL A 44 -5.86 -2.02 39.99
CA VAL A 44 -7.29 -1.78 39.68
C VAL A 44 -8.20 -2.63 40.56
N VAL A 45 -7.92 -3.94 40.66
CA VAL A 45 -8.78 -4.92 41.36
C VAL A 45 -8.59 -4.86 42.89
N ARG A 46 -7.38 -4.62 43.38
CA ARG A 46 -7.02 -4.61 44.81
C ARG A 46 -6.28 -3.34 45.23
N PRO A 47 -6.91 -2.15 45.15
CA PRO A 47 -6.25 -0.88 45.46
C PRO A 47 -5.96 -0.66 46.94
N GLY A 48 -6.42 -1.54 47.83
CA GLY A 48 -6.24 -1.38 49.27
C GLY A 48 -4.81 -1.59 49.77
N ARG A 49 -3.97 -2.30 49.01
CA ARG A 49 -2.60 -2.66 49.42
C ARG A 49 -1.60 -1.69 48.77
N SER A 50 -0.89 -0.89 49.57
CA SER A 50 0.27 -0.11 49.10
C SER A 50 1.53 -0.84 49.52
N LEU A 51 2.40 -1.15 48.56
CA LEU A 51 3.73 -1.69 48.84
C LEU A 51 4.70 -0.51 48.92
N ARG A 52 4.94 -0.03 50.15
CA ARG A 52 6.03 0.91 50.41
C ARG A 52 7.32 0.10 50.52
N LEU A 53 8.09 0.06 49.44
CA LEU A 53 9.40 -0.58 49.43
C LEU A 53 10.41 0.27 50.21
N SER A 54 11.21 -0.36 51.08
CA SER A 54 12.35 0.31 51.72
C SER A 54 13.38 0.75 50.67
N PRO A 55 14.22 1.77 50.93
CA PRO A 55 15.25 2.20 49.98
C PRO A 55 16.17 1.06 49.52
N LEU A 56 16.51 0.15 50.44
CA LEU A 56 17.32 -1.05 50.14
C LEU A 56 16.62 -1.97 49.12
N LEU A 57 15.32 -2.24 49.33
CA LEU A 57 14.53 -3.06 48.40
C LEU A 57 14.33 -2.37 47.05
N GLN A 58 14.20 -1.04 47.02
CA GLN A 58 14.10 -0.28 45.77
C GLN A 58 15.40 -0.37 44.96
N ASN A 59 16.55 -0.20 45.63
CA ASN A 59 17.86 -0.31 44.98
C ASN A 59 18.13 -1.73 44.50
N GLY A 60 17.80 -2.74 45.31
CA GLY A 60 17.89 -4.15 44.91
C GLY A 60 17.00 -4.46 43.70
N LEU A 61 15.75 -4.00 43.71
CA LEU A 61 14.83 -4.16 42.59
C LEU A 61 15.31 -3.44 41.32
N ALA A 62 15.92 -2.26 41.45
CA ALA A 62 16.50 -1.54 40.32
C ALA A 62 17.65 -2.34 39.67
N ILE A 63 18.53 -2.94 40.47
CA ILE A 63 19.61 -3.80 39.98
C ILE A 63 19.03 -5.02 39.25
N VAL A 64 18.01 -5.68 39.82
CA VAL A 64 17.33 -6.82 39.20
C VAL A 64 16.68 -6.43 37.87
N ILE A 65 16.01 -5.28 37.81
CA ILE A 65 15.39 -4.77 36.57
C ILE A 65 16.47 -4.55 35.50
N VAL A 66 17.57 -3.88 35.85
CA VAL A 66 18.68 -3.64 34.91
C VAL A 66 19.28 -4.96 34.43
N ALA A 67 19.53 -5.91 35.34
CA ALA A 67 20.05 -7.23 34.98
C ALA A 67 19.10 -7.99 34.04
N ALA A 68 17.79 -7.96 34.29
CA ALA A 68 16.78 -8.58 33.44
C ALA A 68 16.73 -7.95 32.04
N VAL A 69 16.82 -6.61 31.95
CA VAL A 69 16.85 -5.88 30.67
C VAL A 69 18.12 -6.21 29.88
N VAL A 70 19.28 -6.29 30.54
CA VAL A 70 20.55 -6.68 29.91
C VAL A 70 20.48 -8.12 29.41
N ALA A 71 20.00 -9.04 30.24
CA ALA A 71 19.84 -10.46 29.89
C ALA A 71 18.86 -10.67 28.71
N ALA A 72 17.83 -9.82 28.59
CA ALA A 72 16.88 -9.82 27.49
C ALA A 72 17.45 -9.28 26.15
N GLY A 73 18.76 -9.09 26.04
CA GLY A 73 19.44 -8.77 24.79
C GLY A 73 19.78 -7.29 24.60
N GLY A 74 19.86 -6.51 25.67
CA GLY A 74 20.02 -5.05 25.63
C GLY A 74 21.25 -4.52 24.87
N ALA A 75 22.31 -5.32 24.71
CA ALA A 75 23.49 -4.92 23.91
C ALA A 75 23.43 -5.38 22.44
N ARG A 76 22.61 -6.39 22.09
CA ARG A 76 22.61 -7.04 20.77
C ARG A 76 21.56 -6.49 19.80
N LEU A 77 20.51 -5.84 20.32
CA LEU A 77 19.31 -5.44 19.56
C LEU A 77 19.12 -3.91 19.46
N GLY A 78 20.17 -3.14 19.77
CA GLY A 78 20.14 -1.67 19.82
C GLY A 78 19.54 -1.11 21.12
N PRO A 79 19.75 0.18 21.43
CA PRO A 79 19.42 0.77 22.73
C PRO A 79 17.92 1.02 22.97
N LEU A 80 17.09 1.06 21.91
CA LEU A 80 15.69 1.44 22.01
C LEU A 80 14.83 0.40 22.76
N ARG A 81 15.03 -0.89 22.46
CA ARG A 81 14.33 -1.99 23.13
C ARG A 81 14.58 -2.01 24.64
N PRO A 82 15.85 -2.12 25.12
CA PRO A 82 16.14 -2.13 26.54
C PRO A 82 15.68 -0.85 27.25
N LEU A 83 15.74 0.32 26.59
CA LEU A 83 15.19 1.55 27.16
C LEU A 83 13.66 1.46 27.35
N GLY A 84 12.95 0.88 26.38
CA GLY A 84 11.50 0.62 26.49
C GLY A 84 11.15 -0.36 27.62
N HIS A 85 11.89 -1.46 27.75
CA HIS A 85 11.73 -2.41 28.86
C HIS A 85 11.96 -1.74 30.22
N LEU A 86 13.03 -0.95 30.33
CA LEU A 86 13.41 -0.24 31.54
C LEU A 86 12.34 0.79 31.93
N LEU A 87 11.92 1.64 30.99
CA LEU A 87 10.88 2.65 31.21
C LEU A 87 9.57 2.02 31.68
N LEU A 88 9.14 0.91 31.07
CA LEU A 88 7.91 0.23 31.44
C LEU A 88 7.97 -0.36 32.85
N LEU A 89 9.08 -1.01 33.22
CA LEU A 89 9.25 -1.58 34.56
C LEU A 89 9.38 -0.48 35.63
N LEU A 90 10.10 0.60 35.35
CA LEU A 90 10.15 1.77 36.24
C LEU A 90 8.76 2.36 36.46
N ALA A 91 7.95 2.47 35.41
CA ALA A 91 6.57 2.96 35.51
C ALA A 91 5.71 2.02 36.37
N ALA A 92 5.83 0.71 36.20
CA ALA A 92 5.14 -0.28 37.03
C ALA A 92 5.55 -0.18 38.50
N VAL A 93 6.85 -0.07 38.81
CA VAL A 93 7.35 0.10 40.17
C VAL A 93 6.85 1.39 40.81
N ARG A 94 6.84 2.50 40.06
CA ARG A 94 6.31 3.79 40.55
C ARG A 94 4.80 3.73 40.79
N ALA A 95 4.04 3.06 39.92
CA ALA A 95 2.60 2.89 40.10
C ALA A 95 2.25 2.12 41.38
N VAL A 96 3.04 1.10 41.75
CA VAL A 96 2.85 0.32 43.00
C VAL A 96 3.10 1.15 44.26
N GLN A 97 4.02 2.11 44.19
CA GLN A 97 4.39 2.96 45.32
C GLN A 97 3.42 4.14 45.54
N VAL A 98 2.40 4.31 44.69
CA VAL A 98 1.38 5.34 44.88
C VAL A 98 0.61 5.05 46.17
N ALA A 99 0.78 5.92 47.15
CA ALA A 99 0.12 5.83 48.45
C ALA A 99 -0.75 7.05 48.75
N ASP A 100 -0.44 8.20 48.14
CA ASP A 100 -1.06 9.49 48.38
C ASP A 100 -1.04 10.35 47.09
N ARG A 101 -1.63 11.54 47.14
CA ARG A 101 -1.64 12.49 46.02
C ARG A 101 -0.23 12.87 45.55
N ARG A 102 0.73 13.05 46.47
CA ARG A 102 2.10 13.51 46.14
C ARG A 102 2.87 12.43 45.37
N SER A 103 2.81 11.19 45.83
CA SER A 103 3.40 10.02 45.17
C SER A 103 2.72 9.72 43.83
N PHE A 104 1.40 9.90 43.73
CA PHE A 104 0.69 9.85 42.45
C PHE A 104 1.22 10.88 41.45
N LEU A 105 1.31 12.16 41.85
CA LEU A 105 1.82 13.24 40.99
C LEU A 105 3.28 13.01 40.57
N ARG A 106 4.10 12.35 41.40
CA ARG A 106 5.47 11.94 41.03
C ARG A 106 5.51 10.76 40.04
N ALA A 107 4.52 9.87 40.07
CA ALA A 107 4.43 8.74 39.15
C ALA A 107 3.87 9.15 37.77
N LEU A 108 3.03 10.19 37.74
CA LEU A 108 2.29 10.63 36.55
C LEU A 108 3.17 10.93 35.32
N PRO A 109 4.31 11.67 35.42
CA PRO A 109 5.14 11.95 34.25
C PRO A 109 5.71 10.69 33.61
N LEU A 110 6.07 9.69 34.43
CA LEU A 110 6.62 8.43 33.94
C LEU A 110 5.55 7.57 33.27
N LEU A 111 4.35 7.52 33.84
CA LEU A 111 3.19 6.87 33.20
C LEU A 111 2.84 7.55 31.87
N ALA A 112 2.89 8.89 31.82
CA ALA A 112 2.58 9.66 30.63
C ALA A 112 3.63 9.46 29.55
N LEU A 113 4.91 9.39 29.93
CA LEU A 113 6.00 9.11 29.02
C LEU A 113 5.84 7.72 28.40
N VAL A 114 5.54 6.68 29.19
CA VAL A 114 5.28 5.33 28.65
C VAL A 114 4.08 5.38 27.69
N TRP A 115 2.99 6.05 28.06
CA TRP A 115 1.82 6.20 27.19
C TRP A 115 2.18 6.87 25.85
N VAL A 116 2.86 8.02 25.87
CA VAL A 116 3.27 8.75 24.66
C VAL A 116 4.22 7.92 23.80
N VAL A 117 5.22 7.26 24.40
CA VAL A 117 6.15 6.40 23.67
C VAL A 117 5.41 5.22 23.03
N SER A 118 4.49 4.58 23.75
CA SER A 118 3.66 3.50 23.19
C SER A 118 2.82 3.96 22.01
N LEU A 119 2.23 5.16 22.06
CA LEU A 119 1.39 5.69 20.98
C LEU A 119 2.23 6.10 19.76
N THR A 120 3.36 6.78 19.99
CA THR A 120 4.21 7.32 18.91
C THR A 120 5.01 6.24 18.20
N ALA A 121 5.29 5.14 18.88
CA ALA A 121 5.91 3.95 18.29
C ALA A 121 4.99 3.20 17.32
N SER A 122 3.69 3.46 17.38
CA SER A 122 2.71 2.67 16.63
C SER A 122 2.55 3.16 15.22
N THR A 123 2.76 2.25 14.27
CA THR A 123 2.61 2.52 12.84
C THR A 123 1.23 2.10 12.32
N HIS A 124 0.49 1.27 13.04
CA HIS A 124 -0.76 0.70 12.53
C HIS A 124 -1.97 1.59 12.81
N ILE A 125 -2.95 1.68 11.89
CA ILE A 125 -4.15 2.53 12.00
C ILE A 125 -4.98 2.28 13.27
N THR A 126 -4.91 1.08 13.84
CA THR A 126 -5.55 0.74 15.12
C THR A 126 -5.10 1.65 16.26
N VAL A 127 -3.99 2.39 16.09
CA VAL A 127 -3.58 3.48 16.96
C VAL A 127 -4.67 4.49 17.24
N LEU A 128 -5.50 4.83 16.26
CA LEU A 128 -6.60 5.77 16.48
C LEU A 128 -7.60 5.25 17.51
N ALA A 129 -7.93 3.96 17.44
CA ALA A 129 -8.91 3.34 18.33
C ALA A 129 -8.43 3.32 19.79
N TYR A 130 -7.21 2.82 20.04
CA TYR A 130 -6.69 2.82 21.40
C TYR A 130 -6.19 4.19 21.86
N PHE A 131 -5.78 5.09 20.97
CA PHE A 131 -5.50 6.49 21.31
C PHE A 131 -6.75 7.15 21.86
N ALA A 132 -7.88 7.09 21.14
CA ALA A 132 -9.14 7.69 21.60
C ALA A 132 -9.57 7.11 22.96
N GLY A 133 -9.54 5.79 23.10
CA GLY A 133 -9.90 5.12 24.36
C GLY A 133 -8.97 5.49 25.52
N SER A 134 -7.65 5.44 25.30
CA SER A 134 -6.67 5.77 26.34
C SER A 134 -6.66 7.27 26.68
N ALA A 135 -6.76 8.17 25.70
CA ALA A 135 -6.85 9.62 25.92
C ALA A 135 -8.09 9.98 26.75
N ALA A 136 -9.23 9.32 26.51
CA ALA A 136 -10.43 9.51 27.33
C ALA A 136 -10.21 9.10 28.79
N VAL A 137 -9.50 7.99 29.04
CA VAL A 137 -9.12 7.54 30.40
C VAL A 137 -8.13 8.50 31.05
N TRP A 138 -7.13 8.97 30.32
CA TRP A 138 -6.14 9.95 30.79
C TRP A 138 -6.79 11.29 31.16
N TRP A 139 -7.70 11.79 30.32
CA TRP A 139 -8.49 12.99 30.59
C TRP A 139 -9.40 12.81 31.80
N TRP A 140 -10.14 11.70 31.86
CA TRP A 140 -11.01 11.37 32.98
C TRP A 140 -10.22 11.30 34.29
N ALA A 141 -9.06 10.66 34.30
CA ALA A 141 -8.17 10.61 35.45
C ALA A 141 -7.69 12.01 35.86
N GLY A 142 -7.29 12.85 34.90
CA GLY A 142 -6.94 14.27 35.11
C GLY A 142 -8.06 15.06 35.79
N MET A 143 -9.28 14.94 35.28
CA MET A 143 -10.46 15.57 35.87
C MET A 143 -10.76 15.06 37.27
N GLN A 144 -10.63 13.75 37.52
CA GLN A 144 -10.80 13.19 38.87
C GLN A 144 -9.78 13.78 39.84
N ILE A 145 -8.52 13.95 39.44
CA ILE A 145 -7.48 14.55 40.29
C ILE A 145 -7.81 16.01 40.62
N GLN A 146 -8.30 16.78 39.64
CA GLN A 146 -8.63 18.19 39.80
C GLN A 146 -9.88 18.37 40.67
N LEU A 147 -10.90 17.53 40.49
CA LEU A 147 -12.12 17.53 41.30
C LEU A 147 -11.86 17.01 42.73
N LEU A 148 -11.04 15.98 42.90
CA LEU A 148 -10.62 15.48 44.21
C LEU A 148 -9.72 16.48 44.95
N GLY A 149 -9.04 17.37 44.22
CA GLY A 149 -8.18 18.43 44.78
C GLY A 149 -8.92 19.71 45.21
N VAL A 150 -10.07 20.00 44.61
CA VAL A 150 -10.86 21.23 44.87
C VAL A 150 -12.07 20.97 45.75
N THR A 151 -12.73 19.82 45.61
CA THR A 151 -13.92 19.47 46.38
C THR A 151 -13.67 18.13 47.06
N GLY A 152 -13.37 18.16 48.36
CA GLY A 152 -13.49 16.95 49.17
C GLY A 152 -14.89 16.36 48.95
N ALA A 153 -14.93 15.22 48.25
CA ALA A 153 -16.11 14.45 47.84
C ALA A 153 -16.90 14.92 46.58
N GLY A 154 -17.07 13.98 45.66
CA GLY A 154 -18.39 13.74 45.02
C GLY A 154 -18.67 14.31 43.62
N GLY A 155 -17.79 15.12 43.03
CA GLY A 155 -18.06 15.69 41.70
C GLY A 155 -18.06 14.65 40.56
N ARG A 156 -19.25 14.30 40.03
CA ARG A 156 -19.37 13.49 38.80
C ARG A 156 -19.02 14.34 37.58
N VAL A 157 -17.94 13.99 36.88
CA VAL A 157 -17.62 14.54 35.55
C VAL A 157 -18.73 14.15 34.58
N ARG A 158 -19.44 15.13 34.03
CA ARG A 158 -20.44 14.86 32.98
C ARG A 158 -19.71 14.47 31.68
N VAL A 159 -20.11 13.33 31.09
CA VAL A 159 -19.53 12.77 29.84
C VAL A 159 -19.43 13.81 28.71
N ARG A 160 -20.37 14.76 28.66
CA ARG A 160 -20.35 15.91 27.74
C ARG A 160 -19.03 16.69 27.77
N HIS A 161 -18.44 16.94 28.95
CA HIS A 161 -17.19 17.71 29.03
C HIS A 161 -15.99 16.93 28.48
N ALA A 162 -15.97 15.61 28.68
CA ALA A 162 -14.94 14.75 28.09
C ALA A 162 -15.06 14.71 26.56
N ALA A 163 -16.28 14.63 26.03
CA ALA A 163 -16.53 14.66 24.58
C ALA A 163 -16.13 16.02 23.96
N VAL A 164 -16.48 17.14 24.60
CA VAL A 164 -16.10 18.48 24.13
C VAL A 164 -14.59 18.68 24.15
N ALA A 165 -13.90 18.24 25.21
CA ALA A 165 -12.45 18.34 25.30
C ALA A 165 -11.74 17.47 24.25
N ALA A 166 -12.22 16.24 24.03
CA ALA A 166 -11.70 15.37 22.98
C ALA A 166 -11.89 15.98 21.59
N LEU A 167 -13.05 16.59 21.33
CA LEU A 167 -13.31 17.30 20.08
C LEU A 167 -12.42 18.53 19.92
N ALA A 168 -12.22 19.32 20.98
CA ALA A 168 -11.35 20.49 20.96
C ALA A 168 -9.88 20.09 20.74
N ALA A 169 -9.40 19.04 21.39
CA ALA A 169 -8.07 18.49 21.17
C ALA A 169 -7.91 17.98 19.72
N LEU A 170 -8.92 17.30 19.18
CA LEU A 170 -8.92 16.86 17.79
C LEU A 170 -8.88 18.06 16.83
N MET A 171 -9.73 19.06 17.04
CA MET A 171 -9.77 20.29 16.25
C MET A 171 -8.46 21.06 16.28
N LEU A 172 -7.76 21.10 17.42
CA LEU A 172 -6.45 21.74 17.54
C LEU A 172 -5.33 20.88 16.92
N SER A 173 -5.45 19.56 17.00
CA SER A 173 -4.44 18.63 16.48
C SER A 173 -4.34 18.63 14.96
N VAL A 174 -5.45 18.87 14.25
CA VAL A 174 -5.47 18.85 12.78
C VAL A 174 -4.60 19.96 12.16
N PRO A 175 -4.75 21.25 12.52
CA PRO A 175 -3.85 22.30 12.05
C PRO A 175 -2.39 22.05 12.45
N VAL A 176 -2.17 21.60 13.68
CA VAL A 176 -0.81 21.30 14.19
C VAL A 176 -0.16 20.16 13.40
N PHE A 177 -0.92 19.11 13.07
CA PHE A 177 -0.47 17.98 12.25
C PHE A 177 -0.08 18.38 10.83
N LEU A 178 -0.81 19.35 10.25
CA LEU A 178 -0.55 19.88 8.91
C LEU A 178 0.65 20.83 8.88
N VAL A 179 0.85 21.64 9.92
CA VAL A 179 1.88 22.69 9.96
C VAL A 179 3.21 22.20 10.53
N LEU A 180 3.22 21.25 11.47
CA LEU A 180 4.47 20.78 12.07
C LEU A 180 5.38 20.14 11.01
N PRO A 181 6.63 20.64 10.86
CA PRO A 181 7.59 20.06 9.93
C PRO A 181 7.98 18.68 10.44
N ARG A 182 7.67 17.66 9.64
CA ARG A 182 8.05 16.29 9.98
C ARG A 182 9.47 16.07 9.53
N LEU A 183 10.38 16.15 10.50
CA LEU A 183 11.72 15.62 10.35
C LEU A 183 11.56 14.10 10.17
N ARG A 184 11.64 13.63 8.92
CA ARG A 184 11.87 12.21 8.66
C ARG A 184 13.09 11.85 9.51
N SER A 185 12.90 10.92 10.46
CA SER A 185 14.01 10.42 11.29
C SER A 185 15.23 10.19 10.37
N PRO A 186 16.45 10.62 10.75
CA PRO A 186 17.66 10.45 9.93
C PRO A 186 17.89 9.00 9.46
N TRP A 187 17.19 8.05 10.06
CA TRP A 187 17.27 6.62 9.82
C TRP A 187 16.23 6.07 8.81
N ILE A 188 15.28 6.88 8.35
CA ILE A 188 14.26 6.50 7.35
C ILE A 188 14.20 7.60 6.28
N ALA A 189 15.19 7.56 5.37
CA ALA A 189 15.28 8.49 4.26
C ALA A 189 14.42 8.00 3.08
N GLY A 190 13.36 8.75 2.79
CA GLY A 190 12.76 8.80 1.45
C GLY A 190 12.60 10.27 1.10
N ARG A 191 13.13 10.72 -0.03
CA ARG A 191 12.80 12.04 -0.59
C ARG A 191 11.80 11.81 -1.71
N GLY A 192 10.70 12.57 -1.67
CA GLY A 192 9.57 12.44 -2.58
C GLY A 192 9.89 12.87 -4.00
N SER A 193 9.20 12.21 -4.95
CA SER A 193 9.01 12.67 -6.32
C SER A 193 7.52 12.71 -6.59
N LEU A 194 7.03 13.87 -7.00
CA LEU A 194 5.70 14.12 -7.53
C LEU A 194 5.45 13.23 -8.75
N HIS A 195 4.43 12.38 -8.76
CA HIS A 195 3.85 11.84 -9.99
C HIS A 195 2.34 11.62 -9.89
N SER A 196 1.67 12.05 -10.96
CA SER A 196 0.25 11.94 -11.28
C SER A 196 -0.22 10.50 -11.39
N VAL A 197 -1.45 10.25 -10.96
CA VAL A 197 -2.16 8.98 -11.12
C VAL A 197 -2.70 8.91 -12.55
N THR A 198 -1.97 8.24 -13.44
CA THR A 198 -2.52 7.64 -14.68
C THR A 198 -1.78 6.33 -14.94
N GLY A 199 -2.52 5.22 -14.95
CA GLY A 199 -2.01 3.88 -15.23
C GLY A 199 -1.91 3.64 -16.73
N PHE A 200 -0.77 3.12 -17.18
CA PHE A 200 -0.43 2.84 -18.59
C PHE A 200 -0.07 4.06 -19.46
N SER A 201 0.84 4.92 -18.97
CA SER A 201 1.57 5.82 -19.88
C SER A 201 2.41 5.03 -20.90
N SER A 202 2.75 5.63 -22.03
CA SER A 202 3.66 5.10 -23.08
C SER A 202 5.06 4.65 -22.58
N ARG A 203 5.35 4.71 -21.28
CA ARG A 203 6.57 4.18 -20.66
C ARG A 203 6.27 3.60 -19.27
N VAL A 204 6.77 2.40 -19.01
CA VAL A 204 6.79 1.80 -17.66
C VAL A 204 8.14 2.10 -17.03
N GLU A 205 8.13 2.93 -15.99
CA GLU A 205 9.31 3.19 -15.15
C GLU A 205 9.20 2.39 -13.85
N LEU A 206 10.13 1.46 -13.62
CA LEU A 206 10.13 0.52 -12.48
C LEU A 206 10.20 1.19 -11.09
N ALA A 207 10.42 2.50 -11.04
CA ALA A 207 10.47 3.30 -9.82
C ALA A 207 9.19 4.12 -9.53
N GLY A 208 8.23 4.19 -10.46
CA GLY A 208 7.11 5.13 -10.42
C GLY A 208 5.76 4.57 -9.92
N ILE A 209 5.64 3.27 -9.67
CA ILE A 209 4.35 2.55 -9.73
C ILE A 209 3.66 2.38 -8.36
N GLY A 210 4.13 3.06 -7.31
CA GLY A 210 3.48 3.01 -5.99
C GLY A 210 2.03 3.53 -5.94
N SER A 211 1.56 4.25 -6.97
CA SER A 211 0.29 4.98 -6.97
C SER A 211 -0.90 4.24 -7.63
N ILE A 212 -0.68 3.49 -8.72
CA ILE A 212 -1.76 2.86 -9.52
C ILE A 212 -2.33 1.62 -8.81
N ALA A 213 -1.47 0.75 -8.30
CA ALA A 213 -1.84 -0.46 -7.54
C ALA A 213 -2.59 -0.19 -6.21
N ARG A 214 -2.86 1.08 -5.88
CA ARG A 214 -3.56 1.52 -4.65
C ARG A 214 -4.81 2.35 -4.92
N SER A 215 -5.16 2.61 -6.18
CA SER A 215 -6.38 3.33 -6.55
C SER A 215 -7.56 2.37 -6.62
N GLN A 216 -8.65 2.70 -5.93
CA GLN A 216 -9.92 1.94 -5.97
C GLN A 216 -10.92 2.57 -6.94
N GLU A 217 -10.47 3.54 -7.73
CA GLU A 217 -11.29 4.06 -8.82
C GLU A 217 -11.58 2.93 -9.81
N ARG A 218 -12.80 2.91 -10.33
CA ARG A 218 -13.19 1.97 -11.36
C ARG A 218 -12.45 2.35 -12.63
N ALA A 219 -11.69 1.41 -13.17
CA ALA A 219 -10.99 1.58 -14.44
C ALA A 219 -11.95 1.28 -15.60
N LEU A 220 -12.63 0.12 -15.49
CA LEU A 220 -13.55 -0.35 -16.50
C LEU A 220 -14.59 -1.33 -15.94
N VAL A 221 -15.62 -1.59 -16.75
CA VAL A 221 -16.58 -2.66 -16.56
C VAL A 221 -16.61 -3.54 -17.80
N LEU A 222 -16.54 -4.85 -17.61
CA LEU A 222 -16.75 -5.86 -18.65
C LEU A 222 -18.10 -6.54 -18.41
N ARG A 223 -18.96 -6.59 -19.43
CA ARG A 223 -20.29 -7.21 -19.37
C ARG A 223 -20.43 -8.29 -20.43
N SER A 224 -21.18 -9.33 -20.12
CA SER A 224 -21.66 -10.30 -21.10
C SER A 224 -23.14 -10.02 -21.40
N PRO A 225 -23.50 -9.39 -22.53
CA PRO A 225 -24.90 -9.10 -22.88
C PRO A 225 -25.80 -10.34 -22.90
N ALA A 226 -25.24 -11.49 -23.28
CA ALA A 226 -25.92 -12.78 -23.31
C ALA A 226 -26.09 -13.43 -21.92
N GLY A 227 -25.76 -12.75 -20.82
CA GLY A 227 -25.86 -13.26 -19.44
C GLY A 227 -24.94 -14.44 -19.14
N ARG A 228 -23.86 -14.64 -19.91
CA ARG A 228 -22.88 -15.70 -19.68
C ARG A 228 -21.97 -15.31 -18.52
N ALA A 229 -21.67 -16.30 -17.67
CA ALA A 229 -20.73 -16.12 -16.58
C ALA A 229 -19.33 -15.72 -17.11
N ILE A 230 -18.75 -14.66 -16.54
CA ILE A 230 -17.39 -14.21 -16.81
C ILE A 230 -16.43 -15.31 -16.41
N ARG A 231 -15.57 -15.70 -17.35
CA ARG A 231 -14.59 -16.77 -17.16
C ARG A 231 -13.23 -16.21 -16.75
N PRO A 232 -12.41 -16.95 -15.98
CA PRO A 232 -11.08 -16.50 -15.58
C PRO A 232 -10.19 -16.05 -16.73
N GLU A 233 -10.26 -16.72 -17.88
CA GLU A 233 -9.50 -16.36 -19.08
C GLU A 233 -9.82 -14.94 -19.61
N TRP A 234 -11.02 -14.42 -19.38
CA TRP A 234 -11.42 -13.09 -19.86
C TRP A 234 -10.97 -11.96 -18.93
N THR A 235 -10.47 -12.29 -17.75
CA THR A 235 -10.09 -11.31 -16.72
C THR A 235 -8.70 -10.74 -16.92
N ARG A 236 -7.91 -11.33 -17.84
CA ARG A 236 -6.65 -10.75 -18.30
C ARG A 236 -6.94 -9.81 -19.45
N LEU A 237 -7.02 -8.54 -19.10
CA LEU A 237 -7.38 -7.45 -20.00
C LEU A 237 -6.10 -6.75 -20.46
N ARG A 238 -5.64 -7.13 -21.63
CA ARG A 238 -4.38 -6.68 -22.25
C ARG A 238 -4.52 -5.30 -22.88
N ALA A 239 -3.63 -4.36 -22.53
CA ALA A 239 -3.50 -3.09 -23.24
C ALA A 239 -2.51 -3.20 -24.41
N THR A 240 -1.23 -3.39 -24.08
CA THR A 240 -0.13 -3.53 -25.06
C THR A 240 1.03 -4.33 -24.47
N ALA A 241 2.02 -4.65 -25.32
CA ALA A 241 3.29 -5.24 -24.91
C ALA A 241 4.47 -4.28 -25.14
N TYR A 242 5.40 -4.30 -24.20
CA TYR A 242 6.59 -3.46 -24.18
C TYR A 242 7.78 -4.23 -24.75
N GLU A 243 8.19 -3.83 -25.96
CA GLU A 243 9.28 -4.48 -26.71
C GLU A 243 10.59 -3.70 -26.68
N ARG A 244 10.56 -2.38 -26.46
CA ARG A 244 11.78 -1.59 -26.23
C ARG A 244 12.13 -1.68 -24.76
N VAL A 245 13.19 -2.45 -24.49
CA VAL A 245 13.65 -2.74 -23.15
C VAL A 245 14.94 -2.00 -22.89
N THR A 246 14.94 -1.20 -21.83
CA THR A 246 16.17 -0.83 -21.13
C THR A 246 16.10 -1.44 -19.74
N VAL A 247 17.25 -1.55 -19.09
CA VAL A 247 17.36 -2.16 -17.77
C VAL A 247 16.52 -1.43 -16.69
N ALA A 248 16.17 -0.16 -16.92
CA ALA A 248 15.40 0.67 -16.00
C ALA A 248 14.01 1.09 -16.51
N SER A 249 13.75 0.98 -17.82
CA SER A 249 12.51 1.47 -18.43
C SER A 249 12.06 0.61 -19.61
N TRP A 250 10.75 0.50 -19.76
CA TRP A 250 10.11 -0.29 -20.81
C TRP A 250 9.19 0.61 -21.63
N ALA A 251 9.22 0.49 -22.95
CA ALA A 251 8.37 1.27 -23.84
C ALA A 251 7.77 0.39 -24.95
N PRO A 252 6.54 0.68 -25.39
CA PRO A 252 5.94 -0.02 -26.51
C PRO A 252 6.71 0.32 -27.79
N ARG A 253 6.61 -0.58 -28.77
CA ARG A 253 7.01 -0.25 -30.15
C ARG A 253 6.02 0.80 -30.63
N SER A 254 6.50 1.98 -31.00
CA SER A 254 5.63 3.05 -31.48
C SER A 254 4.70 2.48 -32.56
N ALA A 255 3.40 2.73 -32.45
CA ALA A 255 2.42 2.32 -33.45
C ALA A 255 2.96 2.64 -34.84
N ASP A 256 2.91 1.68 -35.76
CA ASP A 256 3.45 1.89 -37.11
C ASP A 256 2.76 3.13 -37.68
N ARG A 257 3.52 4.23 -37.87
CA ARG A 257 2.97 5.50 -38.39
C ARG A 257 2.27 5.31 -39.74
N ARG A 258 2.50 4.18 -40.43
CA ARG A 258 1.85 3.79 -41.68
C ARG A 258 0.49 3.10 -41.52
N SER A 259 0.13 2.58 -40.34
CA SER A 259 -1.19 1.98 -40.12
C SER A 259 -2.29 3.03 -40.20
N ARG A 260 -3.26 2.85 -41.11
CA ARG A 260 -4.40 3.76 -41.22
C ARG A 260 -5.29 3.59 -39.97
N PRO A 261 -5.75 4.69 -39.36
CA PRO A 261 -6.77 4.61 -38.31
C PRO A 261 -8.00 3.87 -38.82
N GLN A 262 -8.52 2.95 -38.01
CA GLN A 262 -9.70 2.16 -38.29
C GLN A 262 -10.80 2.54 -37.30
N VAL A 263 -12.05 2.50 -37.76
CA VAL A 263 -13.28 2.77 -36.99
C VAL A 263 -14.28 1.67 -37.34
N GLY A 264 -15.13 1.29 -36.40
CA GLY A 264 -16.11 0.22 -36.55
C GLY A 264 -15.49 -1.14 -36.23
N THR A 265 -15.92 -2.19 -36.95
CA THR A 265 -15.48 -3.56 -36.68
C THR A 265 -14.06 -3.83 -37.23
N ILE A 266 -13.14 -4.12 -36.32
CA ILE A 266 -11.74 -4.44 -36.58
C ILE A 266 -11.53 -5.92 -36.29
N ARG A 267 -11.14 -6.68 -37.30
CA ARG A 267 -10.76 -8.10 -37.14
C ARG A 267 -9.28 -8.22 -36.79
N LEU A 268 -9.01 -8.95 -35.72
CA LEU A 268 -7.68 -9.06 -35.12
C LEU A 268 -7.03 -10.41 -35.41
N THR A 269 -7.81 -11.40 -35.85
CA THR A 269 -7.31 -12.68 -36.36
C THR A 269 -8.14 -13.10 -37.57
N ASP A 270 -7.48 -13.74 -38.53
CA ASP A 270 -8.10 -14.24 -39.75
C ASP A 270 -8.78 -15.61 -39.53
N THR A 271 -8.46 -16.33 -38.44
CA THR A 271 -9.03 -17.64 -38.10
C THR A 271 -9.08 -17.87 -36.58
N PRO A 272 -10.27 -18.12 -35.98
CA PRO A 272 -10.36 -18.64 -34.62
C PRO A 272 -9.76 -20.06 -34.59
N ALA A 273 -8.72 -20.29 -33.78
CA ALA A 273 -8.08 -21.60 -33.67
C ALA A 273 -9.00 -22.66 -33.02
N GLY A 274 -10.04 -22.23 -32.29
CA GLY A 274 -11.09 -23.09 -31.77
C GLY A 274 -12.39 -22.88 -32.54
N GLY A 275 -12.98 -23.95 -33.07
CA GLY A 275 -14.23 -23.93 -33.86
C GLY A 275 -15.50 -23.56 -33.09
N GLY A 276 -15.40 -22.86 -31.95
CA GLY A 276 -16.52 -22.34 -31.20
C GLY A 276 -16.94 -20.95 -31.67
N ALA A 277 -18.24 -20.64 -31.60
CA ALA A 277 -18.75 -19.31 -31.90
C ALA A 277 -18.14 -18.27 -30.91
N PRO A 278 -17.63 -17.13 -31.39
CA PRO A 278 -17.12 -16.08 -30.53
C PRO A 278 -18.17 -15.59 -29.53
N VAL A 279 -17.73 -15.27 -28.32
CA VAL A 279 -18.57 -14.70 -27.26
C VAL A 279 -18.45 -13.18 -27.31
N GLU A 280 -19.58 -12.52 -27.40
CA GLU A 280 -19.68 -11.07 -27.34
C GLU A 280 -19.57 -10.59 -25.89
N LEU A 281 -18.71 -9.59 -25.66
CA LEU A 281 -18.56 -8.88 -24.39
C LEU A 281 -18.54 -7.38 -24.67
N GLU A 282 -19.19 -6.62 -23.80
CA GLU A 282 -19.14 -5.15 -23.82
C GLU A 282 -18.12 -4.65 -22.78
N VAL A 283 -17.26 -3.73 -23.19
CA VAL A 283 -16.32 -3.06 -22.29
C VAL A 283 -16.67 -1.59 -22.19
N LEU A 284 -16.82 -1.09 -20.96
CA LEU A 284 -16.99 0.32 -20.66
C LEU A 284 -15.75 0.83 -19.93
N LEU A 285 -14.99 1.72 -20.58
CA LEU A 285 -13.87 2.45 -19.97
C LEU A 285 -14.40 3.76 -19.41
N ASP A 286 -14.18 4.00 -18.12
CA ASP A 286 -14.62 5.24 -17.46
C ASP A 286 -13.77 6.44 -17.90
N ARG A 287 -12.46 6.23 -18.06
CA ARG A 287 -11.48 7.24 -18.49
C ARG A 287 -10.54 6.65 -19.54
N PRO A 288 -10.90 6.71 -20.83
CA PRO A 288 -10.03 6.24 -21.90
C PRO A 288 -8.80 7.16 -22.01
N ASP A 289 -7.62 6.54 -21.99
CA ASP A 289 -6.33 7.19 -22.22
C ASP A 289 -5.78 6.73 -23.58
N GLU A 290 -4.60 6.10 -23.64
CA GLU A 290 -3.93 5.74 -24.89
C GLU A 290 -4.39 4.39 -25.50
N TYR A 291 -4.80 3.41 -24.68
CA TYR A 291 -5.05 2.02 -25.14
C TYR A 291 -6.47 1.53 -24.81
N LEU A 292 -7.00 0.64 -25.67
CA LEU A 292 -8.11 -0.24 -25.31
C LEU A 292 -7.61 -1.48 -24.57
N PHE A 293 -8.46 -2.01 -23.69
CA PHE A 293 -8.17 -3.21 -22.91
C PHE A 293 -8.92 -4.43 -23.45
N LEU A 294 -8.19 -5.46 -23.85
CA LEU A 294 -8.73 -6.59 -24.59
C LEU A 294 -8.61 -7.88 -23.79
N PRO A 295 -9.71 -8.60 -23.52
CA PRO A 295 -9.65 -9.94 -22.95
C PRO A 295 -8.74 -10.87 -23.77
N GLU A 296 -8.03 -11.77 -23.10
CA GLU A 296 -7.26 -12.81 -23.77
C GLU A 296 -8.17 -13.64 -24.69
N GLY A 297 -7.76 -13.82 -25.95
CA GLY A 297 -8.56 -14.51 -26.98
C GLY A 297 -9.50 -13.61 -27.79
N THR A 298 -9.39 -12.29 -27.68
CA THR A 298 -10.16 -11.34 -28.51
C THR A 298 -9.84 -11.52 -30.00
N VAL A 299 -10.87 -11.77 -30.81
CA VAL A 299 -10.78 -12.00 -32.26
C VAL A 299 -11.26 -10.81 -33.09
N ALA A 300 -12.14 -9.99 -32.54
CA ALA A 300 -12.63 -8.77 -33.17
C ALA A 300 -13.03 -7.73 -32.12
N VAL A 301 -12.99 -6.46 -32.52
CA VAL A 301 -13.41 -5.31 -31.70
C VAL A 301 -14.28 -4.40 -32.55
N GLU A 302 -15.36 -3.87 -32.01
CA GLU A 302 -16.16 -2.81 -32.60
C GLU A 302 -16.07 -1.57 -31.72
N VAL A 303 -15.58 -0.47 -32.30
CA VAL A 303 -15.34 0.79 -31.58
C VAL A 303 -15.64 2.00 -32.48
N ASP A 304 -16.34 2.97 -31.92
CA ASP A 304 -16.76 4.19 -32.64
C ASP A 304 -15.71 5.30 -32.67
N ARG A 305 -14.52 5.02 -32.12
CA ARG A 305 -13.38 5.94 -32.11
C ARG A 305 -12.25 5.42 -33.00
N PRO A 306 -11.52 6.32 -33.68
CA PRO A 306 -10.38 5.93 -34.51
C PRO A 306 -9.28 5.31 -33.65
N VAL A 307 -8.97 4.05 -33.94
CA VAL A 307 -7.90 3.30 -33.30
C VAL A 307 -6.87 2.83 -34.32
N ARG A 308 -5.66 2.55 -33.84
CA ARG A 308 -4.57 1.96 -34.62
C ARG A 308 -4.09 0.69 -33.94
N ILE A 309 -3.76 -0.30 -34.74
CA ILE A 309 -3.10 -1.50 -34.26
C ILE A 309 -1.61 -1.18 -34.13
N ASP A 310 -1.08 -1.31 -32.91
CA ASP A 310 0.36 -1.29 -32.70
C ASP A 310 0.99 -2.64 -33.10
N PRO A 311 2.30 -2.70 -33.34
CA PRO A 311 2.95 -3.96 -33.70
C PRO A 311 2.92 -5.09 -32.67
N ALA A 312 2.76 -4.73 -31.40
CA ALA A 312 2.60 -5.71 -30.34
C ALA A 312 1.19 -6.31 -30.38
N GLY A 313 0.25 -5.73 -31.12
CA GLY A 313 -1.15 -6.11 -31.17
C GLY A 313 -2.00 -5.38 -30.13
N GLY A 314 -1.59 -4.22 -29.63
CA GLY A 314 -2.43 -3.30 -28.85
C GLY A 314 -3.27 -2.39 -29.74
N LEU A 315 -4.39 -1.89 -29.23
CA LEU A 315 -5.25 -0.92 -29.93
C LEU A 315 -5.08 0.47 -29.32
N VAL A 316 -4.45 1.38 -30.06
CA VAL A 316 -4.11 2.74 -29.65
C VAL A 316 -5.19 3.73 -30.10
N LEU A 317 -5.77 4.47 -29.17
CA LEU A 317 -6.71 5.56 -29.44
C LEU A 317 -5.97 6.76 -30.08
N GLN A 318 -6.59 7.40 -31.07
CA GLN A 318 -6.02 8.59 -31.72
C GLN A 318 -6.48 9.92 -31.11
N SER A 319 -7.45 9.91 -30.19
CA SER A 319 -7.97 11.13 -29.56
C SER A 319 -8.58 10.84 -28.18
N ASP A 320 -8.21 11.68 -27.22
CA ASP A 320 -8.68 11.66 -25.84
C ASP A 320 -10.05 12.33 -25.79
N GLY A 321 -11.10 11.59 -26.12
CA GLY A 321 -12.47 12.14 -26.23
C GLY A 321 -13.11 12.62 -24.91
N GLY A 322 -12.33 12.85 -23.85
CA GLY A 322 -12.75 13.48 -22.59
C GLY A 322 -13.83 12.79 -21.75
N GLY A 323 -14.42 11.70 -22.25
CA GLY A 323 -15.52 10.97 -21.60
C GLY A 323 -15.44 9.46 -21.82
N PRO A 324 -16.28 8.70 -21.10
CA PRO A 324 -16.24 7.24 -21.11
C PRO A 324 -16.39 6.68 -22.52
N LEU A 325 -15.79 5.51 -22.75
CA LEU A 325 -15.78 4.83 -24.03
C LEU A 325 -16.34 3.42 -23.85
N ALA A 326 -17.43 3.11 -24.54
CA ALA A 326 -17.91 1.75 -24.71
C ALA A 326 -17.38 1.17 -26.02
N TYR A 327 -17.02 -0.11 -26.01
CA TYR A 327 -16.71 -0.88 -27.21
C TYR A 327 -17.06 -2.36 -27.00
N THR A 328 -17.34 -3.04 -28.10
CA THR A 328 -17.70 -4.46 -28.08
C THR A 328 -16.50 -5.29 -28.50
N VAL A 329 -16.27 -6.42 -27.83
CA VAL A 329 -15.22 -7.38 -28.16
C VAL A 329 -15.83 -8.76 -28.35
N TRP A 330 -15.32 -9.49 -29.33
CA TRP A 330 -15.64 -10.90 -29.53
C TRP A 330 -14.45 -11.74 -29.12
N VAL A 331 -14.68 -12.72 -28.23
CA VAL A 331 -13.63 -13.56 -27.64
C VAL A 331 -13.86 -15.01 -28.04
N ALA A 332 -12.82 -15.70 -28.51
CA ALA A 332 -12.89 -17.11 -28.87
C ALA A 332 -11.87 -17.94 -28.06
N ALA A 333 -12.28 -19.14 -27.65
CA ALA A 333 -11.41 -20.04 -26.91
C ALA A 333 -10.24 -20.52 -27.79
N GLY A 334 -9.03 -20.55 -27.22
CA GLY A 334 -7.83 -21.05 -27.89
C GLY A 334 -7.27 -20.14 -28.99
N ALA A 335 -7.85 -18.95 -29.22
CA ALA A 335 -7.28 -17.98 -30.14
C ALA A 335 -5.87 -17.58 -29.68
N ALA A 336 -4.91 -17.55 -30.62
CA ALA A 336 -3.61 -16.95 -30.40
C ALA A 336 -3.79 -15.47 -30.02
N PRO A 337 -2.87 -14.85 -29.26
CA PRO A 337 -2.97 -13.43 -28.98
C PRO A 337 -3.10 -12.64 -30.29
N LEU A 338 -3.80 -11.50 -30.20
CA LEU A 338 -3.95 -10.47 -31.23
C LEU A 338 -2.81 -10.50 -32.25
N ARG A 339 -3.12 -10.47 -33.56
CA ARG A 339 -2.16 -10.42 -34.67
C ARG A 339 -0.96 -9.54 -34.30
N ALA A 340 0.10 -10.19 -33.85
CA ALA A 340 1.31 -9.57 -33.36
C ALA A 340 2.45 -10.03 -34.27
N ASP A 341 3.32 -9.09 -34.63
CA ASP A 341 4.45 -9.42 -35.46
C ASP A 341 5.32 -10.48 -34.76
N PRO A 342 5.95 -11.41 -35.52
CA PRO A 342 6.99 -12.25 -34.96
C PRO A 342 8.11 -11.37 -34.37
N PRO A 343 8.84 -11.85 -33.35
CA PRO A 343 9.95 -11.09 -32.78
C PRO A 343 10.96 -10.73 -33.87
N GLN A 344 11.52 -9.52 -33.81
CA GLN A 344 12.57 -9.11 -34.74
C GLN A 344 13.77 -10.05 -34.60
N ARG A 345 14.27 -10.57 -35.72
CA ARG A 345 15.45 -11.45 -35.74
C ARG A 345 16.69 -10.66 -35.34
N GLY A 346 17.34 -11.09 -34.27
CA GLY A 346 18.58 -10.54 -33.71
C GLY A 346 18.85 -11.23 -32.36
N GLY A 347 20.09 -11.29 -31.90
CA GLY A 347 20.44 -11.85 -30.59
C GLY A 347 19.77 -11.11 -29.41
N PRO A 348 20.25 -11.31 -28.18
CA PRO A 348 19.73 -10.61 -27.00
C PRO A 348 19.55 -9.11 -27.27
N ARG A 349 18.38 -8.54 -26.93
CA ARG A 349 18.04 -7.13 -27.22
C ARG A 349 18.89 -6.15 -26.41
N PHE A 350 19.56 -6.65 -25.37
CA PHE A 350 20.57 -5.97 -24.60
C PHE A 350 21.67 -6.97 -24.24
N GLU A 351 22.88 -6.51 -23.93
CA GLU A 351 23.94 -7.38 -23.42
C GLU A 351 23.66 -7.69 -21.93
N PRO A 352 23.20 -8.90 -21.58
CA PRO A 352 22.90 -9.22 -20.19
C PRO A 352 24.20 -9.29 -19.39
N ARG A 353 24.16 -8.83 -18.15
CA ARG A 353 25.28 -9.03 -17.23
C ARG A 353 25.63 -10.53 -17.13
N PRO A 354 26.93 -10.89 -17.07
CA PRO A 354 27.35 -12.28 -17.00
C PRO A 354 26.66 -13.06 -15.86
N GLU A 355 26.40 -12.42 -14.72
CA GLU A 355 25.75 -13.05 -13.57
C GLU A 355 24.27 -13.38 -13.83
N VAL A 356 23.57 -12.55 -14.61
CA VAL A 356 22.18 -12.77 -15.03
C VAL A 356 22.10 -13.90 -16.05
N ARG A 357 23.02 -13.90 -17.03
CA ARG A 357 23.14 -15.01 -18.00
C ARG A 357 23.43 -16.33 -17.29
N ALA A 358 24.39 -16.34 -16.38
CA ALA A 358 24.71 -17.53 -15.59
C ALA A 358 23.53 -17.99 -14.72
N LEU A 359 22.71 -17.07 -14.19
CA LEU A 359 21.49 -17.43 -13.48
C LEU A 359 20.47 -18.10 -14.41
N ALA A 360 20.22 -17.53 -15.58
CA ALA A 360 19.31 -18.10 -16.57
C ALA A 360 19.75 -19.50 -17.02
N GLU A 361 21.02 -19.66 -17.40
CA GLU A 361 21.60 -20.95 -17.81
C GLU A 361 21.54 -22.01 -16.71
N ARG A 362 21.70 -21.62 -15.43
CA ARG A 362 21.53 -22.55 -14.30
C ARG A 362 20.08 -23.01 -14.15
N ILE A 363 19.12 -22.11 -14.29
CA ILE A 363 17.68 -22.42 -14.16
C ILE A 363 17.24 -23.34 -15.30
N THR A 364 17.76 -23.13 -16.51
CA THR A 364 17.31 -23.82 -17.73
C THR A 364 18.21 -24.97 -18.17
N ARG A 365 19.13 -25.43 -17.31
CA ARG A 365 20.10 -26.47 -17.65
C ARG A 365 19.39 -27.76 -18.08
N GLY A 366 19.75 -28.29 -19.25
CA GLY A 366 19.20 -29.53 -19.78
C GLY A 366 17.81 -29.39 -20.41
N LEU A 367 17.26 -28.18 -20.53
CA LEU A 367 15.97 -27.93 -21.18
C LEU A 367 16.17 -27.57 -22.66
N GLU A 368 15.48 -28.30 -23.53
CA GLU A 368 15.61 -28.15 -24.98
C GLU A 368 14.57 -27.19 -25.59
N SER A 369 13.35 -27.15 -25.07
CA SER A 369 12.29 -26.30 -25.61
C SER A 369 12.20 -24.93 -24.92
N ASP A 370 11.93 -23.88 -25.70
CA ASP A 370 11.77 -22.51 -25.19
C ASP A 370 10.60 -22.41 -24.20
N GLU A 371 9.54 -23.20 -24.39
CA GLU A 371 8.44 -23.28 -23.43
C GLU A 371 8.90 -23.88 -22.09
N ALA A 372 9.68 -24.97 -22.10
CA ALA A 372 10.19 -25.56 -20.87
C ALA A 372 11.11 -24.57 -20.14
N ARG A 373 11.95 -23.85 -20.89
CA ARG A 373 12.80 -22.77 -20.35
C ARG A 373 11.97 -21.66 -19.72
N ALA A 374 10.92 -21.20 -20.40
CA ALA A 374 10.00 -20.19 -19.88
C ALA A 374 9.29 -20.65 -18.60
N ARG A 375 8.76 -21.88 -18.57
CA ARG A 375 8.15 -22.48 -17.38
C ARG A 375 9.12 -22.59 -16.20
N ALA A 376 10.37 -22.98 -16.46
CA ALA A 376 11.38 -23.10 -15.41
C ALA A 376 11.72 -21.73 -14.80
N VAL A 377 11.87 -20.69 -15.63
CA VAL A 377 12.09 -19.32 -15.17
C VAL A 377 10.88 -18.79 -14.40
N GLU A 378 9.67 -18.99 -14.91
CA GLU A 378 8.40 -18.64 -14.24
C GLU A 378 8.34 -19.25 -12.84
N ALA A 379 8.51 -20.58 -12.73
CA ALA A 379 8.47 -21.29 -11.46
C ALA A 379 9.59 -20.86 -10.49
N HIS A 380 10.79 -20.57 -10.99
CA HIS A 380 11.90 -20.08 -10.18
C HIS A 380 11.59 -18.73 -9.53
N LEU A 381 10.99 -17.80 -10.30
CA LEU A 381 10.59 -16.49 -9.78
C LEU A 381 9.42 -16.62 -8.80
N GLN A 382 8.40 -17.42 -9.12
CA GLN A 382 7.24 -17.63 -8.25
C GLN A 382 7.59 -18.22 -6.88
N SER A 383 8.60 -19.11 -6.81
CA SER A 383 8.97 -19.83 -5.57
C SER A 383 10.16 -19.22 -4.84
N GLY A 384 11.08 -18.55 -5.54
CA GLY A 384 12.34 -18.04 -4.98
C GLY A 384 12.34 -16.58 -4.55
N TYR A 385 11.25 -15.84 -4.82
CA TYR A 385 11.17 -14.39 -4.68
C TYR A 385 9.90 -13.98 -3.93
N ALA A 386 9.97 -12.85 -3.21
CA ALA A 386 8.88 -12.34 -2.38
C ALA A 386 8.20 -11.12 -3.01
N TYR A 387 6.87 -11.13 -3.08
CA TYR A 387 6.11 -9.96 -3.53
C TYR A 387 6.13 -8.85 -2.47
N SER A 388 6.46 -7.62 -2.85
CA SER A 388 6.45 -6.45 -1.97
C SER A 388 6.06 -5.18 -2.74
N MET A 389 5.35 -4.28 -2.08
CA MET A 389 4.99 -2.94 -2.58
C MET A 389 5.78 -1.83 -1.88
N SER A 390 6.76 -2.18 -1.02
CA SER A 390 7.53 -1.25 -0.19
C SER A 390 9.05 -1.51 -0.31
N GLY A 391 9.86 -0.49 -0.05
CA GLY A 391 11.33 -0.62 0.03
C GLY A 391 12.08 -0.64 -1.30
N MET A 392 11.43 -0.34 -2.43
CA MET A 392 12.05 -0.38 -3.77
C MET A 392 12.35 1.00 -4.38
N GLY A 393 12.49 2.02 -3.52
CA GLY A 393 12.88 3.35 -3.95
C GLY A 393 14.35 3.41 -4.38
N ARG A 394 14.58 3.51 -5.69
CA ARG A 394 15.85 3.84 -6.38
C ARG A 394 17.01 2.88 -6.14
N ILE A 395 17.09 1.89 -7.02
CA ILE A 395 18.10 0.84 -6.96
C ILE A 395 19.04 0.94 -8.14
N GLY A 396 19.94 1.91 -8.09
CA GLY A 396 20.97 2.11 -9.12
C GLY A 396 20.42 2.27 -10.55
N PRO A 397 21.29 2.17 -11.57
CA PRO A 397 20.88 2.20 -12.98
C PRO A 397 20.27 0.86 -13.45
N ASP A 398 20.25 -0.17 -12.60
CA ASP A 398 19.91 -1.56 -12.96
C ASP A 398 18.98 -2.22 -11.91
N PRO A 399 17.72 -1.77 -11.85
CA PRO A 399 16.76 -2.25 -10.85
C PRO A 399 16.39 -3.72 -11.03
N VAL A 400 16.31 -4.21 -12.28
CA VAL A 400 15.95 -5.61 -12.56
C VAL A 400 17.05 -6.58 -12.15
N THR A 401 18.32 -6.29 -12.45
CA THR A 401 19.43 -7.14 -11.98
C THR A 401 19.50 -7.16 -10.46
N TRP A 402 19.30 -6.02 -9.81
CA TRP A 402 19.31 -6.01 -8.34
C TRP A 402 18.16 -6.82 -7.75
N PHE A 403 16.97 -6.79 -8.36
CA PHE A 403 15.88 -7.68 -8.00
C PHE A 403 16.28 -9.15 -8.14
N LEU A 404 16.82 -9.55 -9.29
CA LEU A 404 17.23 -10.91 -9.59
C LEU A 404 18.36 -11.44 -8.68
N LEU A 405 19.38 -10.61 -8.41
CA LEU A 405 20.61 -11.07 -7.76
C LEU A 405 20.72 -10.69 -6.29
N ARG A 406 19.98 -9.67 -5.82
CA ARG A 406 20.15 -9.08 -4.48
C ARG A 406 18.89 -9.11 -3.63
N SER A 407 17.84 -8.32 -3.93
CA SER A 407 16.67 -8.30 -3.01
C SER A 407 15.86 -9.56 -3.03
N ARG A 408 15.69 -10.15 -4.23
CA ARG A 408 14.68 -11.16 -4.48
C ARG A 408 13.28 -10.76 -4.00
N SER A 409 12.99 -9.46 -4.03
CA SER A 409 11.69 -8.92 -3.63
C SER A 409 11.30 -7.73 -4.51
N GLY A 410 10.06 -7.77 -5.02
CA GLY A 410 9.58 -7.02 -6.19
C GLY A 410 8.06 -6.87 -6.23
N HIS A 411 7.54 -5.95 -7.03
CA HIS A 411 6.14 -5.94 -7.49
C HIS A 411 6.03 -6.53 -8.92
N CYS A 412 4.83 -6.66 -9.49
CA CYS A 412 4.60 -7.44 -10.72
C CYS A 412 5.50 -7.04 -11.90
N GLU A 413 5.83 -5.76 -12.09
CA GLU A 413 6.76 -5.30 -13.12
C GLU A 413 8.21 -5.77 -12.92
N TYR A 414 8.67 -5.93 -11.67
CA TYR A 414 9.99 -6.52 -11.39
C TYR A 414 10.02 -8.01 -11.73
N PHE A 415 8.93 -8.72 -11.43
CA PHE A 415 8.79 -10.14 -11.78
C PHE A 415 8.73 -10.32 -13.30
N ALA A 416 7.85 -9.58 -13.99
CA ALA A 416 7.72 -9.63 -15.44
C ALA A 416 9.01 -9.18 -16.13
N GLY A 417 9.63 -8.09 -15.67
CA GLY A 417 10.89 -7.58 -16.21
C GLY A 417 12.04 -8.54 -15.97
N GLY A 418 12.12 -9.14 -14.78
CA GLY A 418 13.12 -10.16 -14.44
C GLY A 418 13.01 -11.41 -15.30
N MET A 419 11.79 -11.90 -15.55
CA MET A 419 11.56 -13.04 -16.44
C MET A 419 11.97 -12.71 -17.87
N VAL A 420 11.58 -11.55 -18.41
CA VAL A 420 12.00 -11.15 -19.76
C VAL A 420 13.52 -11.03 -19.84
N VAL A 421 14.18 -10.44 -18.84
CA VAL A 421 15.64 -10.28 -18.81
C VAL A 421 16.36 -11.64 -18.77
N LEU A 422 15.86 -12.60 -17.99
CA LEU A 422 16.43 -13.95 -17.92
C LEU A 422 16.25 -14.71 -19.25
N LEU A 423 15.08 -14.62 -19.87
CA LEU A 423 14.79 -15.29 -21.15
C LEU A 423 15.57 -14.69 -22.32
N ASP A 424 15.64 -13.36 -22.38
CA ASP A 424 16.43 -12.65 -23.39
C ASP A 424 17.92 -13.01 -23.29
N ALA A 425 18.43 -13.21 -22.05
CA ALA A 425 19.81 -13.59 -21.83
C ALA A 425 20.18 -14.95 -22.43
N ILE A 426 19.23 -15.87 -22.59
CA ILE A 426 19.43 -17.19 -23.22
C ILE A 426 18.83 -17.28 -24.63
N GLY A 427 18.48 -16.14 -25.23
CA GLY A 427 18.01 -16.06 -26.62
C GLY A 427 16.55 -16.46 -26.83
N VAL A 428 15.74 -16.57 -25.76
CA VAL A 428 14.30 -16.85 -25.86
C VAL A 428 13.55 -15.52 -25.99
N PRO A 429 12.84 -15.26 -27.10
CA PRO A 429 12.16 -13.98 -27.29
C PRO A 429 10.96 -13.84 -26.36
N ALA A 430 10.99 -12.81 -25.50
CA ALA A 430 9.95 -12.53 -24.52
C ALA A 430 9.60 -11.03 -24.48
N ARG A 431 8.39 -10.65 -24.07
CA ARG A 431 8.02 -9.23 -23.89
C ARG A 431 7.13 -9.06 -22.68
N MET A 432 7.27 -7.92 -22.01
CA MET A 432 6.38 -7.58 -20.90
C MET A 432 5.04 -7.12 -21.47
N VAL A 433 3.94 -7.48 -20.82
CA VAL A 433 2.60 -7.03 -21.17
C VAL A 433 2.02 -6.25 -20.01
N GLY A 434 1.40 -5.11 -20.31
CA GLY A 434 0.66 -4.31 -19.33
C GLY A 434 -0.84 -4.40 -19.56
N GLY A 435 -1.59 -4.43 -18.47
CA GLY A 435 -3.04 -4.39 -18.50
C GLY A 435 -3.65 -4.61 -17.12
N TYR A 436 -4.86 -5.15 -17.07
CA TYR A 436 -5.53 -5.50 -15.82
C TYR A 436 -5.67 -7.02 -15.68
N SER A 437 -5.67 -7.50 -14.43
CA SER A 437 -5.98 -8.90 -14.10
C SER A 437 -7.06 -8.97 -13.00
N GLY A 438 -7.94 -9.96 -13.10
CA GLY A 438 -8.96 -10.21 -12.08
C GLY A 438 -10.04 -9.12 -12.01
N GLY A 439 -10.63 -8.96 -10.82
CA GLY A 439 -11.69 -7.98 -10.56
C GLY A 439 -12.82 -8.55 -9.70
N ILE A 440 -13.90 -7.78 -9.60
CA ILE A 440 -15.08 -8.12 -8.81
C ILE A 440 -16.21 -8.52 -9.74
N VAL A 441 -16.66 -9.76 -9.65
CA VAL A 441 -17.80 -10.26 -10.44
C VAL A 441 -19.11 -9.98 -9.70
N SER A 442 -20.13 -9.59 -10.47
CA SER A 442 -21.50 -9.40 -10.00
C SER A 442 -22.07 -10.70 -9.41
N ALA A 443 -23.12 -10.59 -8.59
CA ALA A 443 -23.80 -11.77 -8.08
C ALA A 443 -24.41 -12.64 -9.20
N GLY A 444 -24.76 -12.03 -10.34
CA GLY A 444 -25.27 -12.72 -11.53
C GLY A 444 -24.18 -13.39 -12.37
N GLY A 445 -22.91 -13.09 -12.13
CA GLY A 445 -21.78 -13.68 -12.86
C GLY A 445 -21.49 -13.04 -14.22
N ASP A 446 -22.35 -12.13 -14.70
CA ASP A 446 -22.37 -11.59 -16.06
C ASP A 446 -21.63 -10.25 -16.22
N GLU A 447 -21.22 -9.63 -15.12
CA GLU A 447 -20.52 -8.36 -15.08
C GLU A 447 -19.27 -8.47 -14.20
N LEU A 448 -18.14 -7.92 -14.69
CA LEU A 448 -16.87 -7.80 -14.00
C LEU A 448 -16.52 -6.32 -13.87
N THR A 449 -16.37 -5.85 -12.63
CA THR A 449 -15.83 -4.53 -12.31
C THR A 449 -14.33 -4.64 -12.08
N VAL A 450 -13.56 -3.82 -12.78
CA VAL A 450 -12.10 -3.76 -12.67
C VAL A 450 -11.69 -2.40 -12.12
N HIS A 451 -10.88 -2.41 -11.07
CA HIS A 451 -10.35 -1.20 -10.44
C HIS A 451 -8.92 -0.92 -10.92
N GLU A 452 -8.47 0.32 -10.78
CA GLU A 452 -7.07 0.70 -11.06
C GLU A 452 -6.05 -0.18 -10.28
N ALA A 453 -6.41 -0.61 -9.06
CA ALA A 453 -5.61 -1.54 -8.25
C ALA A 453 -5.43 -2.94 -8.87
N ASN A 454 -6.25 -3.31 -9.86
CA ASN A 454 -6.10 -4.55 -10.62
C ASN A 454 -5.01 -4.47 -11.70
N ALA A 455 -4.32 -3.33 -11.84
CA ALA A 455 -3.23 -3.17 -12.79
C ALA A 455 -2.17 -4.25 -12.55
N HIS A 456 -1.78 -4.92 -13.63
CA HIS A 456 -0.90 -6.08 -13.56
C HIS A 456 0.03 -6.13 -14.77
N ALA A 457 1.23 -6.65 -14.55
CA ALA A 457 2.22 -6.88 -15.58
C ALA A 457 2.57 -8.37 -15.64
N TRP A 458 2.57 -8.93 -16.85
CA TRP A 458 2.94 -10.32 -17.11
C TRP A 458 3.86 -10.42 -18.33
N VAL A 459 4.14 -11.63 -18.82
CA VAL A 459 5.09 -11.88 -19.90
C VAL A 459 4.43 -12.65 -21.05
N GLU A 460 4.73 -12.28 -22.28
CA GLU A 460 4.46 -13.09 -23.47
C GLU A 460 5.78 -13.65 -23.99
N VAL A 461 5.82 -14.95 -24.30
CA VAL A 461 6.99 -15.64 -24.88
C VAL A 461 6.65 -16.16 -26.26
N TRP A 462 7.53 -15.95 -27.23
CA TRP A 462 7.36 -16.45 -28.60
C TRP A 462 7.74 -17.93 -28.68
N LEU A 463 6.79 -18.79 -29.03
CA LEU A 463 6.99 -20.25 -29.11
C LEU A 463 7.05 -20.76 -30.57
N GLY A 464 7.44 -19.90 -31.51
CA GLY A 464 7.53 -20.23 -32.93
C GLY A 464 6.27 -19.90 -33.73
N PRO A 465 6.32 -20.02 -35.08
CA PRO A 465 5.27 -19.55 -35.97
C PRO A 465 3.94 -20.29 -35.83
N GLU A 466 3.96 -21.56 -35.42
CA GLU A 466 2.74 -22.35 -35.24
C GLU A 466 1.98 -22.00 -33.96
N ARG A 467 2.71 -21.66 -32.89
CA ARG A 467 2.14 -21.42 -31.56
C ARG A 467 2.00 -19.95 -31.19
N GLY A 468 2.78 -19.08 -31.82
CA GLY A 468 2.81 -17.65 -31.61
C GLY A 468 3.30 -17.24 -30.22
N TRP A 469 2.91 -16.03 -29.82
CA TRP A 469 3.12 -15.52 -28.47
C TRP A 469 2.22 -16.27 -27.46
N ARG A 470 2.74 -16.60 -26.28
CA ARG A 470 1.98 -17.22 -25.19
C ARG A 470 2.24 -16.53 -23.86
N SER A 471 1.20 -16.38 -23.05
CA SER A 471 1.22 -15.68 -21.77
C SER A 471 1.82 -16.55 -20.64
N PHE A 472 2.69 -15.94 -19.84
CA PHE A 472 3.32 -16.46 -18.62
C PHE A 472 3.25 -15.39 -17.54
N ASP A 473 3.08 -15.79 -16.28
CA ASP A 473 2.99 -14.86 -15.14
C ASP A 473 3.98 -15.26 -14.03
N PRO A 474 5.15 -14.61 -13.96
CA PRO A 474 6.16 -14.92 -12.95
C PRO A 474 5.78 -14.45 -11.54
N THR A 475 4.68 -13.71 -11.39
CA THR A 475 4.22 -13.23 -10.07
C THR A 475 3.68 -14.42 -9.26
N PRO A 476 4.02 -14.55 -7.96
CA PRO A 476 3.48 -15.63 -7.14
C PRO A 476 1.95 -15.60 -7.14
N ALA A 477 1.32 -16.75 -7.39
CA ALA A 477 -0.13 -16.85 -7.66
C ALA A 477 -1.03 -16.20 -6.59
N ALA A 478 -0.60 -16.20 -5.32
CA ALA A 478 -1.32 -15.55 -4.22
C ALA A 478 -1.41 -14.01 -4.34
N ASN A 479 -0.55 -13.41 -5.16
CA ASN A 479 -0.42 -11.96 -5.33
C ASN A 479 -0.86 -11.47 -6.72
N VAL A 480 -1.24 -12.39 -7.61
CA VAL A 480 -1.91 -12.02 -8.86
C VAL A 480 -3.32 -11.58 -8.52
N PRO A 481 -3.77 -10.38 -8.95
CA PRO A 481 -5.14 -9.96 -8.75
C PRO A 481 -6.12 -11.00 -9.29
N GLY A 482 -6.89 -11.60 -8.39
CA GLY A 482 -7.81 -12.70 -8.67
C GLY A 482 -9.25 -12.26 -8.90
N LEU A 483 -10.10 -13.24 -9.22
CA LEU A 483 -11.54 -13.08 -9.24
C LEU A 483 -12.09 -13.11 -7.82
N SER A 484 -12.85 -12.09 -7.45
CA SER A 484 -13.66 -12.08 -6.23
C SER A 484 -15.13 -11.96 -6.58
N VAL A 485 -15.97 -12.73 -5.89
CA VAL A 485 -17.42 -12.55 -5.96
C VAL A 485 -17.76 -11.44 -4.97
N GLY A 486 -18.60 -10.47 -5.35
CA GLY A 486 -18.93 -9.29 -4.54
C GLY A 486 -19.68 -9.57 -3.23
N HIS A 487 -19.13 -10.36 -2.31
CA HIS A 487 -19.69 -10.60 -0.97
C HIS A 487 -19.34 -9.46 0.00
N VAL A 488 -20.20 -9.24 1.01
CA VAL A 488 -20.01 -8.22 2.06
C VAL A 488 -18.66 -8.35 2.77
N ARG A 489 -18.17 -9.57 2.96
CA ARG A 489 -16.85 -9.85 3.56
C ARG A 489 -15.71 -9.26 2.74
N ASP A 490 -15.79 -9.35 1.41
CA ASP A 490 -14.76 -8.81 0.52
C ASP A 490 -14.78 -7.28 0.55
N ARG A 491 -15.96 -6.67 0.58
CA ARG A 491 -16.10 -5.21 0.78
C ARG A 491 -15.47 -4.74 2.09
N ILE A 492 -15.68 -5.47 3.19
CA ILE A 492 -15.08 -5.15 4.49
C ILE A 492 -13.56 -5.30 4.46
N ARG A 493 -13.05 -6.38 3.86
CA ARG A 493 -11.62 -6.61 3.68
C ARG A 493 -10.97 -5.48 2.87
N PHE A 494 -11.53 -5.15 1.72
CA PHE A 494 -11.02 -4.06 0.87
C PHE A 494 -11.13 -2.69 1.56
N ALA A 495 -12.22 -2.43 2.30
CA ALA A 495 -12.35 -1.20 3.08
C ALA A 495 -11.28 -1.10 4.19
N TRP A 496 -10.94 -2.23 4.82
CA TRP A 496 -9.89 -2.30 5.83
C TRP A 496 -8.49 -2.10 5.23
N GLU A 497 -8.20 -2.78 4.11
CA GLU A 497 -6.96 -2.61 3.36
C GLU A 497 -6.79 -1.16 2.86
N TRP A 498 -7.88 -0.53 2.41
CA TRP A 498 -7.91 0.89 2.05
C TRP A 498 -7.63 1.82 3.22
N LEU A 499 -8.27 1.58 4.38
CA LEU A 499 -8.04 2.35 5.60
C LEU A 499 -6.57 2.29 6.01
N GLN A 500 -5.99 1.08 6.04
CA GLN A 500 -4.57 0.86 6.33
C GLN A 500 -3.66 1.59 5.32
N ALA A 501 -3.92 1.45 4.02
CA ALA A 501 -3.12 2.10 2.98
C ALA A 501 -3.24 3.64 3.02
N SER A 502 -4.41 4.16 3.34
CA SER A 502 -4.67 5.61 3.50
C SER A 502 -3.96 6.16 4.73
N TRP A 503 -3.96 5.42 5.84
CA TRP A 503 -3.20 5.75 7.03
C TRP A 503 -1.70 5.80 6.74
N ASP A 504 -1.16 4.81 6.05
CA ASP A 504 0.25 4.82 5.65
C ASP A 504 0.56 6.05 4.78
N ARG A 505 -0.28 6.34 3.77
CA ARG A 505 -0.06 7.46 2.84
C ARG A 505 -0.15 8.83 3.52
N TYR A 506 -1.30 9.11 4.13
CA TYR A 506 -1.66 10.45 4.63
C TYR A 506 -1.24 10.70 6.07
N VAL A 507 -0.83 9.66 6.80
CA VAL A 507 -0.38 9.81 8.19
C VAL A 507 1.09 9.46 8.36
N LEU A 508 1.56 8.30 7.90
CA LEU A 508 2.96 7.91 8.10
C LEU A 508 3.91 8.54 7.09
N THR A 509 3.55 8.56 5.80
CA THR A 509 4.41 9.06 4.71
C THR A 509 4.16 10.51 4.31
N PHE A 510 3.11 11.13 4.85
CA PHE A 510 2.79 12.55 4.65
C PHE A 510 3.97 13.41 5.10
N GLY A 511 4.65 14.03 4.14
CA GLY A 511 5.89 14.77 4.36
C GLY A 511 5.83 16.18 3.83
N MET A 512 7.01 16.79 3.73
CA MET A 512 7.15 18.21 3.36
C MET A 512 6.66 18.50 1.93
N ALA A 513 6.79 17.56 1.00
CA ALA A 513 6.32 17.74 -0.38
C ALA A 513 4.78 17.84 -0.43
N GLU A 514 4.08 16.93 0.24
CA GLU A 514 2.62 16.92 0.30
C GLU A 514 2.08 18.12 1.10
N GLN A 515 2.80 18.58 2.13
CA GLN A 515 2.49 19.82 2.84
C GLN A 515 2.61 21.05 1.92
N MET A 516 3.64 21.11 1.08
CA MET A 516 3.81 22.23 0.14
C MET A 516 2.76 22.21 -0.98
N ASP A 517 2.40 21.04 -1.51
CA ASP A 517 1.32 20.92 -2.50
C ASP A 517 -0.02 21.37 -1.93
N LEU A 518 -0.34 20.94 -0.70
CA LEU A 518 -1.57 21.38 -0.02
C LEU A 518 -1.57 22.89 0.22
N LEU A 519 -0.44 23.47 0.63
CA LEU A 519 -0.29 24.91 0.82
C LEU A 519 -0.40 25.67 -0.50
N ALA A 520 0.12 25.13 -1.61
CA ALA A 520 -0.03 25.71 -2.94
C ALA A 520 -1.51 25.70 -3.38
N VAL A 521 -2.21 24.58 -3.22
CA VAL A 521 -3.64 24.50 -3.57
C VAL A 521 -4.49 25.42 -2.70
N LEU A 522 -4.24 25.49 -1.39
CA LEU A 522 -4.91 26.43 -0.49
C LEU A 522 -4.56 27.89 -0.82
N GLY A 523 -3.30 28.14 -1.21
CA GLY A 523 -2.82 29.42 -1.72
C GLY A 523 -3.64 29.88 -2.93
N ASP A 524 -3.75 29.03 -3.94
CA ASP A 524 -4.45 29.34 -5.19
C ASP A 524 -5.97 29.42 -5.02
N ARG A 525 -6.57 28.55 -4.20
CA ARG A 525 -8.04 28.46 -4.06
C ARG A 525 -8.65 29.32 -2.98
N ILE A 526 -7.89 29.69 -1.95
CA ILE A 526 -8.42 30.45 -0.80
C ILE A 526 -7.70 31.79 -0.68
N VAL A 527 -6.37 31.78 -0.62
CA VAL A 527 -5.60 32.99 -0.32
C VAL A 527 -5.60 33.98 -1.49
N ALA A 528 -5.38 33.51 -2.73
CA ALA A 528 -5.38 34.34 -3.93
C ALA A 528 -6.73 35.04 -4.19
N PRO A 529 -7.91 34.36 -4.14
CA PRO A 529 -9.19 35.04 -4.28
C PRO A 529 -9.51 35.99 -3.12
N LEU A 530 -9.13 35.66 -1.86
CA LEU A 530 -9.28 36.59 -0.74
C LEU A 530 -8.41 37.84 -0.89
N LEU A 531 -7.15 37.70 -1.31
CA LEU A 531 -6.27 38.84 -1.59
C LEU A 531 -6.76 39.69 -2.76
N ALA A 532 -7.31 39.05 -3.81
CA ALA A 532 -7.94 39.76 -4.92
C ALA A 532 -9.17 40.56 -4.46
N TYR A 533 -10.01 39.96 -3.62
CA TYR A 533 -11.15 40.63 -3.00
C TYR A 533 -10.71 41.83 -2.14
N TRP A 534 -9.72 41.65 -1.27
CA TRP A 534 -9.20 42.74 -0.45
C TRP A 534 -8.51 43.85 -1.26
N ARG A 535 -7.86 43.52 -2.38
CA ARG A 535 -7.36 44.51 -3.34
C ARG A 535 -8.48 45.33 -3.95
N GLN A 536 -9.58 44.69 -4.35
CA GLN A 536 -10.76 45.39 -4.88
C GLN A 536 -11.38 46.32 -3.83
N VAL A 537 -11.52 45.83 -2.59
CA VAL A 537 -12.01 46.65 -1.47
C VAL A 537 -11.08 47.84 -1.20
N ALA A 538 -9.76 47.64 -1.19
CA ALA A 538 -8.80 48.71 -1.00
C ALA A 538 -8.84 49.77 -2.12
N VAL A 539 -8.99 49.34 -3.39
CA VAL A 539 -9.15 50.27 -4.53
C VAL A 539 -10.45 51.09 -4.39
N VAL A 540 -11.56 50.48 -3.99
CA VAL A 540 -12.83 51.18 -3.75
C VAL A 540 -12.70 52.18 -2.59
N LEU A 541 -12.03 51.80 -1.49
CA LEU A 541 -11.81 52.69 -0.36
C LEU A 541 -10.89 53.88 -0.69
N VAL A 542 -9.86 53.66 -1.51
CA VAL A 542 -8.97 54.73 -1.98
C VAL A 542 -9.66 55.63 -3.01
N ALA A 543 -10.57 55.10 -3.83
CA ALA A 543 -11.36 55.90 -4.77
C ALA A 543 -12.51 56.69 -4.10
N ALA A 544 -12.91 56.30 -2.89
CA ALA A 544 -13.93 56.96 -2.09
C ALA A 544 -13.36 57.99 -1.08
N ALA A 545 -12.04 58.06 -0.94
CA ALA A 545 -11.30 59.04 -0.15
C ALA A 545 -10.73 60.13 -1.06
#